data_AF-A0A4V1IQV9-F1
#
_entry.id   AF-A0A4V1IQV9-F1
#
_cell.length_a   1.000
_cell.length_b   1.000
_cell.length_c   1.000
_cell.angle_alpha   90.00
_cell.angle_beta   90.00
_cell.angle_gamma   90.00
#
_symmetry.space_group_name_H-M   'P 1'
#
loop_
_entity.id
_entity.type
_entity.pdbx_description
1 polymer ?
#
loop_
_entity_poly.entity_id
_entity_poly.type
_entity_poly.pdbx_seq_one_letter_code
_entity_poly.pdbx_strand_id
1 'polypeptide(L)'
;MFRSSAARSASAARQRSRSSSSAAATAFANACTAPRPAPRRDLSTGRPLRSATANRVSFPGAPTSTYTEELKFISDHPTIPTYRVLDLEGNVIEKAQEPELPKETLLKMYKCMVTLNTMDVILYEAQRQGRISFYMTSYGEEATHMGSAAALTLEDVVYGCV
;
A
#
# COMPACT_ATOMS: atom_id res chain seq x y z
N MET A 1 -41.57 20.78 -18.85
CA MET A 1 -41.78 20.38 -20.26
C MET A 1 -40.49 20.65 -21.02
N PHE A 2 -40.13 19.75 -21.94
CA PHE A 2 -38.96 19.74 -22.83
C PHE A 2 -37.62 19.14 -22.34
N ARG A 3 -37.44 17.91 -22.84
CA ARG A 3 -36.24 17.08 -22.99
C ARG A 3 -35.21 17.71 -23.94
N SER A 4 -33.95 17.29 -23.84
CA SER A 4 -33.08 16.80 -24.95
C SER A 4 -31.63 16.71 -24.44
N SER A 5 -31.07 15.52 -24.18
CA SER A 5 -30.43 14.55 -25.09
C SER A 5 -28.91 14.68 -25.11
N ALA A 6 -28.27 13.54 -24.86
CA ALA A 6 -26.84 13.29 -24.87
C ALA A 6 -26.19 13.50 -26.25
N ALA A 7 -24.89 13.79 -26.25
CA ALA A 7 -23.96 13.34 -27.28
C ALA A 7 -22.53 13.24 -26.72
N ARG A 8 -21.99 12.03 -26.78
CA ARG A 8 -20.58 11.68 -26.57
C ARG A 8 -19.81 12.03 -27.84
N SER A 9 -18.53 12.42 -27.72
CA SER A 9 -17.56 12.17 -28.80
C SER A 9 -16.16 11.95 -28.23
N ALA A 10 -15.66 10.74 -28.49
CA ALA A 10 -14.33 10.26 -28.18
C ALA A 10 -13.26 10.96 -29.04
N SER A 11 -12.10 11.26 -28.45
CA SER A 11 -10.92 11.75 -29.16
C SER A 11 -9.94 10.60 -29.35
N ALA A 12 -9.70 10.23 -30.62
CA ALA A 12 -8.84 9.14 -31.04
C ALA A 12 -7.34 9.50 -30.88
N ALA A 13 -6.61 8.68 -30.13
CA ALA A 13 -5.16 8.78 -29.99
C ALA A 13 -4.43 8.03 -31.13
N ARG A 14 -3.51 8.77 -31.73
CA ARG A 14 -2.76 8.51 -32.96
C ARG A 14 -1.66 7.47 -32.73
N GLN A 15 -1.76 6.29 -33.36
CA GLN A 15 -0.68 5.31 -33.42
C GLN A 15 0.48 5.82 -34.30
N ARG A 16 1.71 5.77 -33.80
CA ARG A 16 2.94 5.90 -34.59
C ARG A 16 3.86 4.72 -34.34
N SER A 17 3.92 3.86 -35.34
CA SER A 17 4.93 2.83 -35.56
C SER A 17 6.34 3.45 -35.68
N ARG A 18 7.33 2.88 -34.98
CA ARG A 18 8.74 2.96 -35.38
C ARG A 18 9.43 1.62 -35.12
N SER A 19 9.90 1.05 -36.21
CA SER A 19 10.72 -0.14 -36.36
C SER A 19 12.22 0.17 -36.26
N SER A 20 13.02 -0.89 -36.09
CA SER A 20 14.47 -1.04 -36.33
C SER A 20 15.39 -0.34 -35.31
N SER A 21 16.57 -0.85 -34.89
CA SER A 21 17.57 -1.80 -35.42
C SER A 21 18.62 -2.04 -34.30
N SER A 22 19.29 -3.18 -34.14
CA SER A 22 20.69 -3.45 -34.60
C SER A 22 21.33 -4.37 -33.52
N ALA A 23 21.63 -5.65 -33.78
CA ALA A 23 22.89 -6.21 -34.30
C ALA A 23 24.16 -5.89 -33.49
N ALA A 24 24.66 -6.91 -32.76
CA ALA A 24 26.05 -7.21 -32.36
C ALA A 24 26.00 -8.42 -31.37
N ALA A 25 26.89 -9.42 -31.30
CA ALA A 25 28.00 -9.87 -32.12
C ALA A 25 28.33 -11.34 -31.68
N THR A 26 28.48 -12.21 -32.68
CA THR A 26 29.47 -13.30 -32.88
C THR A 26 30.08 -14.12 -31.71
N ALA A 27 29.81 -15.42 -31.79
CA ALA A 27 30.68 -16.61 -31.57
C ALA A 27 31.36 -16.89 -30.22
N PHE A 28 30.99 -18.04 -29.64
CA PHE A 28 31.97 -19.03 -29.18
C PHE A 28 31.40 -20.44 -29.38
N ALA A 29 32.07 -21.24 -30.22
CA ALA A 29 31.69 -22.61 -30.52
C ALA A 29 32.44 -23.60 -29.60
N ASN A 30 31.74 -24.69 -29.31
CA ASN A 30 32.23 -26.04 -28.95
C ASN A 30 32.89 -26.26 -27.58
N ALA A 31 32.14 -26.95 -26.71
CA ALA A 31 32.66 -28.08 -25.94
C ALA A 31 31.51 -29.05 -25.60
N CYS A 32 31.31 -30.06 -26.45
CA CYS A 32 30.55 -31.25 -26.09
C CYS A 32 31.39 -32.08 -25.11
N THR A 33 30.98 -32.17 -23.85
CA THR A 33 31.36 -33.27 -22.96
C THR A 33 30.12 -33.81 -22.25
N ALA A 34 30.04 -35.14 -22.22
CA ALA A 34 28.85 -35.95 -21.92
C ALA A 34 28.20 -35.66 -20.54
N PRO A 35 26.89 -35.91 -20.38
CA PRO A 35 26.19 -35.67 -19.13
C PRO A 35 26.61 -36.68 -18.05
N ARG A 36 27.00 -36.18 -16.88
CA ARG A 36 27.18 -36.98 -15.66
C ARG A 36 25.83 -37.56 -15.21
N PRO A 37 25.75 -38.80 -14.72
CA PRO A 37 24.50 -39.37 -14.26
C PRO A 37 24.02 -38.66 -12.98
N ALA A 38 22.81 -38.09 -13.03
CA ALA A 38 22.11 -37.58 -11.86
C ALA A 38 21.66 -38.75 -10.96
N PRO A 39 21.68 -38.61 -9.62
CA PRO A 39 21.14 -39.64 -8.74
C PRO A 39 19.65 -39.82 -9.03
N ARG A 40 19.24 -41.06 -9.29
CA ARG A 40 17.84 -41.47 -9.43
C ARG A 40 17.11 -41.13 -8.14
N ARG A 41 16.27 -40.08 -8.16
CA ARG A 41 15.26 -39.89 -7.12
C ARG A 41 14.16 -40.91 -7.36
N ASP A 42 14.01 -41.82 -6.41
CA ASP A 42 12.96 -42.83 -6.42
C ASP A 42 11.59 -42.18 -6.60
N LEU A 43 10.96 -42.54 -7.72
CA LEU A 43 9.57 -42.29 -8.04
C LEU A 43 8.72 -43.27 -7.21
N SER A 44 8.67 -43.11 -5.89
CA SER A 44 7.72 -43.88 -5.09
C SER A 44 7.34 -43.14 -3.81
N THR A 45 6.33 -42.28 -3.95
CA THR A 45 5.20 -42.11 -3.03
C THR A 45 4.32 -41.00 -3.58
N GLY A 46 3.82 -41.20 -4.81
CA GLY A 46 2.69 -40.44 -5.30
C GLY A 46 1.46 -40.84 -4.49
N ARG A 47 1.07 -40.03 -3.51
CA ARG A 47 -0.25 -40.13 -2.89
C ARG A 47 -1.27 -39.92 -4.02
N PRO A 48 -2.23 -40.84 -4.25
CA PRO A 48 -3.19 -40.66 -5.32
C PRO A 48 -4.08 -39.47 -4.96
N LEU A 49 -3.91 -38.36 -5.68
CA LEU A 49 -4.79 -37.20 -5.57
C LEU A 49 -6.07 -37.51 -6.35
N ARG A 50 -6.96 -38.28 -5.73
CA ARG A 50 -8.31 -38.54 -6.23
C ARG A 50 -9.32 -38.28 -5.12
N SER A 51 -10.00 -37.13 -5.19
CA SER A 51 -11.45 -37.08 -5.43
C SER A 51 -12.03 -35.68 -5.18
N ALA A 52 -12.66 -35.14 -6.23
CA ALA A 52 -13.84 -34.26 -6.22
C ALA A 52 -13.80 -32.90 -5.47
N THR A 53 -13.11 -31.93 -6.06
CA THR A 53 -13.69 -30.60 -6.33
C THR A 53 -12.91 -29.98 -7.48
N ALA A 54 -13.38 -30.20 -8.71
CA ALA A 54 -12.60 -30.18 -9.95
C ALA A 54 -11.99 -28.83 -10.41
N ASN A 55 -12.02 -27.78 -9.59
CA ASN A 55 -11.62 -26.42 -9.98
C ASN A 55 -10.63 -25.73 -9.03
N ARG A 56 -10.01 -26.43 -8.06
CA ARG A 56 -9.05 -25.83 -7.11
C ARG A 56 -7.67 -26.46 -7.22
N VAL A 57 -6.64 -25.62 -7.21
CA VAL A 57 -5.23 -26.03 -7.22
C VAL A 57 -4.63 -25.85 -5.84
N SER A 58 -3.92 -26.88 -5.37
CA SER A 58 -3.21 -26.83 -4.10
C SER A 58 -1.72 -26.65 -4.34
N PHE A 59 -1.31 -25.42 -4.65
CA PHE A 59 0.10 -25.03 -4.61
C PHE A 59 0.45 -24.50 -3.22
N PRO A 60 1.66 -24.77 -2.69
CA PRO A 60 2.05 -24.35 -1.34
C PRO A 60 2.04 -22.83 -1.14
N GLY A 61 2.20 -22.04 -2.20
CA GLY A 61 2.10 -20.57 -2.17
C GLY A 61 0.75 -20.00 -2.60
N ALA A 62 -0.20 -20.85 -3.04
CA ALA A 62 -1.51 -20.42 -3.52
C ALA A 62 -2.58 -21.50 -3.26
N PRO A 63 -2.90 -21.79 -1.98
CA PRO A 63 -3.77 -22.90 -1.61
C PRO A 63 -5.25 -22.69 -2.00
N THR A 64 -5.64 -21.45 -2.29
CA THR A 64 -7.02 -21.06 -2.67
C THR A 64 -7.16 -20.81 -4.18
N SER A 65 -6.12 -21.09 -4.97
CA SER A 65 -6.15 -20.79 -6.41
C SER A 65 -7.15 -21.68 -7.15
N THR A 66 -7.86 -21.08 -8.10
CA THR A 66 -8.77 -21.78 -9.02
C THR A 66 -8.18 -21.74 -10.43
N TYR A 67 -8.36 -22.81 -11.19
CA TYR A 67 -7.98 -22.81 -12.60
C TYR A 67 -8.87 -21.86 -13.41
N THR A 68 -8.27 -21.14 -14.37
CA THR A 68 -8.97 -20.27 -15.32
C THR A 68 -8.39 -20.50 -16.71
N GLU A 69 -9.24 -20.74 -17.70
CA GLU A 69 -8.83 -20.95 -19.10
C GLU A 69 -8.68 -19.63 -19.88
N GLU A 70 -9.22 -18.55 -19.33
CA GLU A 70 -9.13 -17.20 -19.89
C GLU A 70 -8.04 -16.40 -19.18
N LEU A 71 -7.14 -15.79 -19.96
CA LEU A 71 -6.11 -14.90 -19.45
C LEU A 71 -6.74 -13.52 -19.16
N LYS A 72 -7.10 -13.29 -17.90
CA LYS A 72 -7.62 -12.00 -17.41
C LYS A 72 -6.66 -11.41 -16.40
N PHE A 73 -6.10 -10.25 -16.70
CA PHE A 73 -5.36 -9.45 -15.73
C PHE A 73 -6.34 -8.77 -14.78
N ILE A 74 -6.01 -8.77 -13.50
CA ILE A 74 -6.74 -7.97 -12.52
C ILE A 74 -6.18 -6.55 -12.62
N SER A 75 -6.85 -5.67 -13.38
CA SER A 75 -6.36 -4.31 -13.66
C SER A 75 -6.97 -3.25 -12.76
N ASP A 76 -8.15 -3.49 -12.19
CA ASP A 76 -8.92 -2.45 -11.48
C ASP A 76 -9.52 -2.99 -10.18
N HIS A 77 -9.06 -2.42 -9.08
CA HIS A 77 -9.69 -2.56 -7.77
C HIS A 77 -10.33 -1.22 -7.39
N PRO A 78 -11.53 -1.23 -6.78
CA PRO A 78 -12.08 0.00 -6.22
C PRO A 78 -11.14 0.54 -5.14
N THR A 79 -11.04 1.87 -5.05
CA THR A 79 -10.26 2.52 -4.00
C THR A 79 -10.83 2.18 -2.63
N ILE A 80 -9.95 1.91 -1.66
CA ILE A 80 -10.36 1.67 -0.28
C ILE A 80 -10.93 2.99 0.28
N PRO A 81 -12.15 3.00 0.83
CA PRO A 81 -12.73 4.22 1.39
C PRO A 81 -11.98 4.67 2.64
N THR A 82 -11.86 5.99 2.84
CA THR A 82 -11.19 6.58 4.00
C THR A 82 -12.17 6.72 5.17
N TYR A 83 -11.83 6.14 6.31
CA TYR A 83 -12.60 6.25 7.54
C TYR A 83 -12.48 7.65 8.16
N ARG A 84 -13.59 8.20 8.66
CA ARG A 84 -13.65 9.54 9.26
C ARG A 84 -14.76 9.61 10.31
N VAL A 85 -14.46 10.24 11.45
CA VAL A 85 -15.41 10.43 12.57
C VAL A 85 -15.95 11.86 12.64
N LEU A 86 -15.09 12.86 12.38
CA LEU A 86 -15.41 14.29 12.46
C LEU A 86 -15.52 14.92 11.07
N ASP A 87 -16.39 15.92 10.92
CA ASP A 87 -16.38 16.82 9.76
C ASP A 87 -15.27 17.90 9.87
N LEU A 88 -15.23 18.85 8.93
CA LEU A 88 -14.22 19.91 8.91
C LEU A 88 -14.52 21.00 9.96
N GLU A 89 -15.77 21.08 10.40
CA GLU A 89 -16.28 22.02 11.39
C GLU A 89 -16.13 21.49 12.82
N GLY A 90 -15.74 20.23 12.98
CA GLY A 90 -15.53 19.55 14.27
C GLY A 90 -16.77 18.86 14.84
N ASN A 91 -17.84 18.70 14.06
CA ASN A 91 -19.02 17.93 14.47
C ASN A 91 -18.85 16.44 14.17
N VAL A 92 -19.44 15.61 15.05
CA VAL A 92 -19.46 14.16 14.89
C VAL A 92 -20.48 13.77 13.81
N ILE A 93 -20.04 13.02 12.81
CA ILE A 93 -20.89 12.57 11.69
C ILE A 93 -21.86 11.47 12.15
N GLU A 94 -21.32 10.46 12.84
CA GLU A 94 -22.08 9.34 13.37
C GLU A 94 -21.81 9.17 14.86
N LYS A 95 -22.84 9.37 15.69
CA LYS A 95 -22.71 9.25 17.16
C LYS A 95 -22.31 7.86 17.62
N ALA A 96 -22.61 6.82 16.84
CA ALA A 96 -22.23 5.44 17.17
C ALA A 96 -20.71 5.21 17.09
N GLN A 97 -19.99 6.06 16.36
CA GLN A 97 -18.54 5.97 16.18
C GLN A 97 -17.76 6.91 17.10
N GLU A 98 -18.46 7.66 17.96
CA GLU A 98 -17.82 8.58 18.90
C GLU A 98 -17.17 7.78 20.04
N PRO A 99 -15.85 7.87 20.23
CA PRO A 99 -15.21 7.25 21.37
C PRO A 99 -15.55 8.07 22.63
N GLU A 100 -16.09 7.42 23.65
CA GLU A 100 -16.44 8.05 24.94
C GLU A 100 -15.16 8.38 25.75
N LEU A 101 -14.42 9.37 25.29
CA LEU A 101 -13.18 9.82 25.92
C LEU A 101 -13.48 10.86 27.01
N PRO A 102 -12.81 10.77 28.17
CA PRO A 102 -12.97 11.77 29.21
C PRO A 102 -12.40 13.11 28.74
N LYS A 103 -13.05 14.20 29.15
CA LYS A 103 -12.68 15.59 28.81
C LYS A 103 -11.21 15.90 29.10
N GLU A 104 -10.65 15.35 30.16
CA GLU A 104 -9.26 15.54 30.54
C GLU A 104 -8.29 15.00 29.49
N THR A 105 -8.56 13.82 28.94
CA THR A 105 -7.77 13.21 27.87
C THR A 105 -7.87 14.03 26.60
N LEU A 106 -9.07 14.47 26.21
CA LEU A 106 -9.27 15.34 25.05
C LEU A 106 -8.49 16.65 25.17
N LEU A 107 -8.55 17.30 26.34
CA LEU A 107 -7.78 18.51 26.62
C LEU A 107 -6.28 18.27 26.61
N LYS A 108 -5.83 17.11 27.10
CA LYS A 108 -4.41 16.72 27.05
C LYS A 108 -3.93 16.58 25.61
N MET A 109 -4.68 15.85 24.76
CA MET A 109 -4.36 15.68 23.34
C MET A 109 -4.28 17.04 22.63
N TYR A 110 -5.27 17.91 22.86
CA TYR A 110 -5.28 19.26 22.27
C TYR A 110 -4.06 20.09 22.69
N LYS A 111 -3.76 20.14 23.99
CA LYS A 111 -2.57 20.85 24.50
C LYS A 111 -1.28 20.30 23.91
N CYS A 112 -1.16 18.98 23.76
CA CYS A 112 0.02 18.36 23.16
C CYS A 112 0.19 18.76 21.69
N MET A 113 -0.89 18.77 20.90
CA MET A 113 -0.83 19.23 19.49
C MET A 113 -0.35 20.69 19.38
N VAL A 114 -0.94 21.61 20.15
CA VAL A 114 -0.55 23.03 20.15
C VAL A 114 0.88 23.23 20.65
N THR A 115 1.30 22.46 21.65
CA THR A 115 2.66 22.52 22.19
C THR A 115 3.67 22.08 21.14
N LEU A 116 3.41 20.97 20.45
CA LEU A 116 4.26 20.46 19.37
C LEU A 116 4.38 21.50 18.24
N ASN A 117 3.25 22.08 17.81
CA ASN A 117 3.23 23.13 16.81
C ASN A 117 4.09 24.35 17.20
N THR A 118 3.99 24.79 18.45
CA THR A 118 4.78 25.92 18.97
C THR A 118 6.27 25.59 19.02
N MET A 119 6.63 24.37 19.43
CA MET A 119 8.02 23.91 19.44
C MET A 119 8.60 23.84 18.03
N ASP A 120 7.83 23.36 17.06
CA ASP A 120 8.23 23.27 15.66
C ASP A 120 8.59 24.65 15.09
N VAL A 121 7.80 25.69 15.37
CA VAL A 121 8.09 27.06 14.92
C VAL A 121 9.43 27.56 15.50
N ILE A 122 9.64 27.40 16.81
CA ILE A 122 10.85 27.89 17.48
C ILE A 122 12.10 27.16 16.97
N LEU A 123 12.03 25.83 16.85
CA LEU A 123 13.17 25.01 16.43
C LEU A 123 13.46 25.20 14.95
N TYR A 124 12.43 25.37 14.12
CA TYR A 124 12.60 25.73 12.72
C TYR A 124 13.33 27.08 12.55
N GLU A 125 12.95 28.10 13.32
CA GLU A 125 13.63 29.39 13.31
C GLU A 125 15.07 29.30 13.81
N ALA A 126 15.31 28.52 14.87
CA ALA A 126 16.66 28.27 15.38
C ALA A 126 17.55 27.60 14.32
N GLN A 127 16.98 26.70 13.51
CA GLN A 127 17.68 26.05 12.40
C GLN A 127 18.08 27.06 11.33
N ARG A 128 17.16 27.95 10.96
CA ARG A 128 17.43 29.00 9.96
C ARG A 128 18.47 30.03 10.41
N GLN A 129 18.61 30.23 11.72
CA GLN A 129 19.66 31.06 12.32
C GLN A 129 21.00 30.33 12.48
N GLY A 130 21.07 29.04 12.12
CA GLY A 130 22.27 28.22 12.28
C GLY A 130 22.57 27.83 13.74
N ARG A 131 21.61 28.00 14.67
CA ARG A 131 21.77 27.58 16.07
C ARG A 131 21.67 26.06 16.23
N ILE A 132 20.90 25.40 15.35
CA ILE A 132 20.84 23.95 15.23
C ILE A 132 21.10 23.55 13.78
N SER A 133 21.81 22.44 13.56
CA SER A 133 22.25 22.05 12.21
C SER A 133 21.14 21.41 11.37
N PHE A 134 20.20 20.71 12.01
CA PHE A 134 19.14 19.97 11.32
C PHE A 134 17.87 19.93 12.16
N TYR A 135 16.72 20.09 11.50
CA TYR A 135 15.39 19.96 12.11
C TYR A 135 14.36 19.57 11.04
N MET A 136 13.38 18.76 11.41
CA MET A 136 12.23 18.40 10.56
C MET A 136 10.94 18.71 11.32
N THR A 137 10.01 19.39 10.66
CA THR A 137 8.72 19.81 11.25
C THR A 137 7.65 18.76 10.98
N SER A 138 6.76 18.51 11.94
CA SER A 138 5.65 17.55 11.82
C SER A 138 4.31 18.26 11.55
N TYR A 139 4.34 19.35 10.78
CA TYR A 139 3.16 20.17 10.51
C TYR A 139 2.08 19.38 9.75
N GLY A 140 0.87 19.35 10.29
CA GLY A 140 -0.25 18.61 9.71
C GLY A 140 -0.32 17.13 10.10
N GLU A 141 0.69 16.60 10.79
CA GLU A 141 0.74 15.22 11.29
C GLU A 141 0.55 15.14 12.82
N GLU A 142 0.13 16.23 13.44
CA GLU A 142 -0.05 16.32 14.89
C GLU A 142 -1.14 15.36 15.39
N ALA A 143 -2.25 15.28 14.65
CA ALA A 143 -3.40 14.44 15.00
C ALA A 143 -3.10 12.95 14.83
N THR A 144 -2.28 12.56 13.85
CA THR A 144 -1.91 11.15 13.64
C THR A 144 -1.01 10.66 14.76
N HIS A 145 -0.03 11.47 15.20
CA HIS A 145 0.83 11.15 16.33
C HIS A 145 0.07 11.07 17.64
N MET A 146 -0.69 12.11 18.00
CA MET A 146 -1.39 12.16 19.29
C MET A 146 -2.56 11.17 19.34
N GLY A 147 -3.29 11.01 18.23
CA GLY A 147 -4.41 10.07 18.13
C GLY A 147 -3.98 8.62 18.27
N SER A 148 -2.92 8.22 17.55
CA SER A 148 -2.38 6.86 17.67
C SER A 148 -1.77 6.60 19.05
N ALA A 149 -0.99 7.54 19.60
CA ALA A 149 -0.39 7.40 20.91
C ALA A 149 -1.43 7.33 22.05
N ALA A 150 -2.54 8.06 21.95
CA ALA A 150 -3.62 8.02 22.95
C ALA A 150 -4.37 6.68 22.98
N ALA A 151 -4.30 5.89 21.92
CA ALA A 151 -4.89 4.56 21.85
C ALA A 151 -3.98 3.45 22.39
N LEU A 152 -2.69 3.74 22.59
CA LEU A 152 -1.70 2.79 23.10
C LEU A 152 -1.65 2.76 24.63
N THR A 153 -1.16 1.66 25.18
CA THR A 153 -0.80 1.53 26.58
C THR A 153 0.66 1.95 26.82
N LEU A 154 1.03 2.23 28.07
CA LEU A 154 2.39 2.67 28.41
C LEU A 154 3.46 1.58 28.24
N GLU A 155 3.05 0.32 28.10
CA GLU A 155 3.94 -0.83 27.94
C GLU A 155 4.20 -1.16 26.46
N ASP A 156 3.47 -0.51 25.54
CA ASP A 156 3.60 -0.75 24.11
C ASP A 156 4.89 -0.17 23.54
N VAL A 157 5.58 -0.95 22.71
CA VAL A 157 6.82 -0.54 22.05
C VAL A 157 6.49 0.22 20.76
N VAL A 158 6.99 1.44 20.65
CA VAL A 158 6.82 2.30 19.46
C VAL A 158 8.09 2.29 18.62
N TYR A 159 7.96 1.91 17.35
CA TYR A 159 9.00 2.09 16.35
C TYR A 159 8.65 3.28 15.46
N GLY A 160 9.48 4.31 15.53
CA GLY A 160 9.27 5.54 14.78
C GLY A 160 9.69 5.41 13.31
N CYS A 161 9.06 6.22 12.48
CA CYS A 161 9.50 6.55 11.13
C CYS A 161 9.32 8.07 11.00
N VAL A 162 10.44 8.80 11.01
CA VAL A 162 10.53 10.21 10.61
C VAL A 162 11.84 10.36 9.84
#